data_AF-A0A8K0CUB8-F1
#
_entry.id   AF-A0A8K0CUB8-F1
#
_cell.length_a   1.000
_cell.length_b   1.000
_cell.length_c   1.000
_cell.angle_alpha   90.00
_cell.angle_beta   90.00
_cell.angle_gamma   90.00
#
_symmetry.space_group_name_H-M   'P 1'
#
loop_
_entity.id
_entity.type
_entity.pdbx_description
1 polymer ?
#
loop_
_entity_poly.entity_id
_entity_poly.type
_entity_poly.pdbx_seq_one_letter_code
_entity_poly.pdbx_strand_id
1 'polypeptide(L)'
;LLTYITQLPPHKIQNTLSINESRRLIVQLSRPLADIANLIQINVTQMERQEKLLNLHADDVEKLKDNLLVPVTNIRVEELTQPRTVCTNLQCCEVFQVNGNKICHYKQVCHDPCYLEEVPKEIVGSPELVRCDAMNSQQHCNYCGCSYLKHMHIYYQSFTYEDNIVDDNVRSQITTKENAKRAAENLIREIKQRRAEYEKEQNIIIKNTAKFAHFLQNNAITAYNDAYQSYLEYLIDR
;
A
#
# COMPACT_ATOMS: atom_id res chain seq x y z
N LEU A 1 46.13 23.89 -11.45
CA LEU A 1 44.97 23.31 -10.72
C LEU A 1 43.95 24.38 -10.32
N LEU A 2 44.33 25.40 -9.53
CA LEU A 2 43.42 26.50 -9.14
C LEU A 2 42.87 27.27 -10.36
N THR A 3 43.71 27.57 -11.35
CA THR A 3 43.32 28.26 -12.60
C THR A 3 42.33 27.46 -13.45
N TYR A 4 42.35 26.14 -13.33
CA TYR A 4 41.42 25.24 -14.03
C TYR A 4 40.06 25.20 -13.32
N ILE A 5 40.06 25.15 -11.98
CA ILE A 5 38.84 25.17 -11.16
C ILE A 5 38.05 26.48 -11.37
N THR A 6 38.75 27.61 -11.50
CA THR A 6 38.11 28.93 -11.75
C THR A 6 37.46 29.06 -13.13
N GLN A 7 37.77 28.17 -14.08
CA GLN A 7 37.17 28.17 -15.42
C GLN A 7 35.94 27.26 -15.51
N LEU A 8 35.70 26.41 -14.51
CA LEU A 8 34.53 25.53 -14.49
C LEU A 8 33.28 26.32 -14.08
N PRO A 9 32.16 26.16 -14.81
CA PRO A 9 30.90 26.75 -14.39
C PRO A 9 30.52 26.19 -13.00
N PRO A 10 30.12 27.05 -12.04
CA PRO A 10 29.68 26.59 -10.73
C PRO A 10 28.56 25.56 -10.85
N HIS A 11 28.72 24.43 -10.17
CA HIS A 11 27.67 23.42 -10.10
C HIS A 11 26.41 24.01 -9.48
N LYS A 12 25.24 23.78 -10.09
CA LYS A 12 23.96 24.27 -9.56
C LYS A 12 23.50 23.37 -8.42
N ILE A 13 24.00 23.65 -7.21
CA ILE A 13 23.71 22.89 -5.98
C ILE A 13 22.20 22.69 -5.78
N GLN A 14 21.38 23.69 -6.10
CA GLN A 14 19.91 23.62 -6.02
C GLN A 14 19.32 22.47 -6.84
N ASN A 15 19.88 22.16 -8.01
CA ASN A 15 19.40 21.07 -8.86
C ASN A 15 19.67 19.70 -8.20
N THR A 16 20.84 19.53 -7.59
CA THR A 16 21.18 18.29 -6.87
C THR A 16 20.31 18.11 -5.63
N LEU A 17 20.04 19.18 -4.89
CA LEU A 17 19.11 19.14 -3.76
C LEU A 17 17.70 18.76 -4.22
N SER A 18 17.19 19.40 -5.27
CA SER A 18 15.86 19.10 -5.83
C SER A 18 15.74 17.64 -6.29
N ILE A 19 16.75 17.11 -6.99
CA ILE A 19 16.77 15.70 -7.44
C ILE A 19 16.78 14.74 -6.25
N ASN A 20 17.56 15.04 -5.20
CA ASN A 20 17.61 14.22 -3.99
C ASN A 20 16.27 14.24 -3.22
N GLU A 21 15.62 15.39 -3.14
CA GLU A 21 14.29 15.53 -2.52
C GLU A 21 13.23 14.77 -3.32
N SER A 22 13.20 14.92 -4.65
CA SER A 22 12.30 14.14 -5.51
C SER A 22 12.52 12.65 -5.37
N ARG A 23 13.78 12.19 -5.28
CA ARG A 23 14.10 10.78 -5.02
C ARG A 23 13.50 10.32 -3.70
N ARG A 24 13.65 11.10 -2.63
CA ARG A 24 13.14 10.75 -1.31
C ARG A 24 11.61 10.60 -1.35
N LEU A 25 10.92 11.57 -1.92
CA LEU A 25 9.45 11.54 -2.05
C LEU A 25 8.98 10.32 -2.86
N ILE A 26 9.63 10.02 -3.98
CA ILE A 26 9.29 8.85 -4.80
C ILE A 26 9.44 7.55 -4.01
N VAL A 27 10.52 7.39 -3.25
CA VAL A 27 10.75 6.22 -2.39
C VAL A 27 9.71 6.14 -1.26
N GLN A 28 9.28 7.27 -0.72
CA GLN A 28 8.23 7.30 0.30
C GLN A 28 6.86 6.91 -0.28
N LEU A 29 6.55 7.36 -1.50
CA LEU A 29 5.29 7.06 -2.18
C LEU A 29 5.19 5.62 -2.68
N SER A 30 6.32 4.94 -2.91
CA SER A 30 6.31 3.60 -3.51
C SER A 30 5.59 2.58 -2.66
N ARG A 31 5.70 2.69 -1.34
CA ARG A 31 5.08 1.78 -0.39
C ARG A 31 3.55 1.91 -0.32
N PRO A 32 2.96 3.10 -0.04
CA PRO A 32 1.51 3.24 -0.06
C PRO A 32 0.90 2.91 -1.43
N LEU A 33 1.60 3.21 -2.54
CA LEU A 33 1.15 2.83 -3.88
C LEU A 33 1.14 1.31 -4.10
N ALA A 34 2.14 0.59 -3.58
CA ALA A 34 2.17 -0.87 -3.62
C ALA A 34 1.05 -1.49 -2.76
N ASP A 35 0.81 -0.94 -1.56
CA ASP A 35 -0.26 -1.40 -0.66
C ASP A 35 -1.65 -1.23 -1.31
N ILE A 36 -1.91 -0.07 -1.94
CA ILE A 36 -3.17 0.18 -2.66
C ILE A 36 -3.30 -0.76 -3.87
N ALA A 37 -2.24 -0.93 -4.67
CA ALA A 37 -2.26 -1.83 -5.82
C ALA A 37 -2.54 -3.28 -5.42
N ASN A 38 -1.99 -3.72 -4.29
CA ASN A 38 -2.23 -5.06 -3.75
C ASN A 38 -3.68 -5.22 -3.27
N LEU A 39 -4.23 -4.22 -2.57
CA LEU A 39 -5.62 -4.24 -2.13
C LEU A 39 -6.59 -4.33 -3.31
N ILE A 40 -6.35 -3.53 -4.36
CA ILE A 40 -7.12 -3.59 -5.60
C ILE A 40 -7.09 -5.01 -6.17
N GLN A 41 -5.91 -5.63 -6.25
CA GLN A 41 -5.78 -6.99 -6.80
C GLN A 41 -6.52 -8.04 -5.95
N ILE A 42 -6.55 -7.89 -4.62
CA ILE A 42 -7.33 -8.74 -3.72
C ILE A 42 -8.81 -8.63 -4.04
N ASN A 43 -9.34 -7.41 -4.07
CA ASN A 43 -10.75 -7.14 -4.30
C ASN A 43 -11.19 -7.66 -5.69
N VAL A 44 -10.38 -7.44 -6.73
CA VAL A 44 -10.64 -7.99 -8.07
C VAL A 44 -10.69 -9.52 -8.05
N THR A 45 -9.76 -10.19 -7.35
CA THR A 45 -9.73 -11.66 -7.26
C THR A 45 -10.93 -12.22 -6.50
N GLN A 46 -11.34 -11.58 -5.40
CA GLN A 46 -12.54 -11.96 -4.65
C GLN A 46 -13.80 -11.81 -5.51
N MET A 47 -13.92 -10.69 -6.22
CA MET A 47 -15.01 -10.41 -7.16
C MET A 47 -15.09 -11.43 -8.29
N GLU A 48 -13.96 -11.84 -8.88
CA GLU A 48 -13.92 -12.89 -9.92
C GLU A 48 -14.38 -14.25 -9.40
N ARG A 49 -13.98 -14.63 -8.18
CA ARG A 49 -14.43 -15.88 -7.55
C ARG A 49 -15.93 -15.84 -7.30
N GLN A 50 -16.44 -14.71 -6.82
CA GLN A 50 -17.86 -14.54 -6.58
C GLN A 50 -18.68 -14.62 -7.86
N GLU A 51 -18.24 -13.93 -8.92
CA GLU A 51 -18.89 -14.00 -10.23
C GLU A 51 -18.95 -15.45 -10.74
N LYS A 52 -17.87 -16.22 -10.57
CA LYS A 52 -17.87 -17.66 -10.93
C LYS A 52 -18.84 -18.47 -10.08
N LEU A 53 -18.89 -18.25 -8.78
CA LEU A 53 -19.83 -18.94 -7.87
C LEU A 53 -21.28 -18.66 -8.23
N LEU A 54 -21.63 -17.40 -8.49
CA LEU A 54 -22.98 -17.00 -8.89
C LEU A 54 -23.38 -17.64 -10.23
N ASN A 55 -22.46 -17.72 -11.19
CA ASN A 55 -22.71 -18.38 -12.47
C ASN A 55 -22.83 -19.91 -12.33
N LEU A 56 -22.03 -20.55 -11.47
CA LEU A 56 -22.08 -21.99 -11.21
C LEU A 56 -23.37 -22.42 -10.51
N HIS A 57 -23.94 -21.55 -9.68
CA HIS A 57 -25.14 -21.83 -8.90
C HIS A 57 -26.40 -21.19 -9.48
N ALA A 58 -26.37 -20.74 -10.74
CA ALA A 58 -27.48 -20.01 -11.38
C ALA A 58 -28.85 -20.72 -11.33
N ASP A 59 -28.86 -22.05 -11.20
CA ASP A 59 -30.08 -22.86 -11.16
C ASP A 59 -30.55 -23.25 -9.73
N ASP A 60 -29.72 -23.00 -8.71
CA ASP A 60 -29.93 -23.40 -7.31
C ASP A 60 -30.19 -22.18 -6.43
N VAL A 61 -31.46 -21.98 -6.07
CA VAL A 61 -31.94 -20.79 -5.35
C VAL A 61 -31.33 -20.64 -3.96
N GLU A 62 -31.18 -21.75 -3.23
CA GLU A 62 -30.64 -21.72 -1.87
C GLU A 62 -29.15 -21.39 -1.91
N LYS A 63 -28.41 -21.97 -2.87
CA LYS A 63 -27.01 -21.59 -3.09
C LYS A 63 -26.86 -20.16 -3.59
N LEU A 64 -27.76 -19.64 -4.43
CA LEU A 64 -27.72 -18.24 -4.81
C LEU A 64 -27.91 -17.33 -3.60
N LYS A 65 -28.90 -17.58 -2.74
CA LYS A 65 -29.12 -16.80 -1.51
C LYS A 65 -27.88 -16.76 -0.61
N ASP A 66 -27.15 -17.84 -0.51
CA ASP A 66 -25.94 -17.93 0.31
C ASP A 66 -24.74 -17.20 -0.29
N ASN A 67 -24.70 -17.03 -1.61
CA ASN A 67 -23.60 -16.41 -2.35
C ASN A 67 -23.92 -14.98 -2.84
N LEU A 68 -24.95 -14.32 -2.32
CA LEU A 68 -25.25 -12.93 -2.68
C LEU A 68 -24.38 -11.91 -1.94
N LEU A 69 -23.64 -12.32 -0.92
CA LEU A 69 -22.75 -11.43 -0.17
C LEU A 69 -21.34 -11.47 -0.77
N VAL A 70 -20.86 -10.31 -1.23
CA VAL A 70 -19.50 -10.17 -1.76
C VAL A 70 -18.70 -9.37 -0.74
N PRO A 71 -17.86 -10.02 0.07
CA PRO A 71 -16.98 -9.31 0.97
C PRO A 71 -15.96 -8.54 0.12
N VAL A 72 -15.81 -7.26 0.42
CA VAL A 72 -14.80 -6.35 -0.12
C VAL A 72 -13.94 -5.90 1.03
N THR A 73 -12.62 -6.04 0.87
CA THR A 73 -11.69 -5.52 1.85
C THR A 73 -11.37 -4.07 1.51
N ASN A 74 -11.76 -3.16 2.40
CA ASN A 74 -11.47 -1.73 2.28
C ASN A 74 -10.38 -1.33 3.30
N ILE A 75 -9.67 -0.24 3.00
CA ILE A 75 -8.74 0.38 3.96
C ILE A 75 -9.36 1.68 4.44
N ARG A 76 -9.46 1.85 5.75
CA ARG A 76 -9.68 3.14 6.39
C ARG A 76 -8.38 3.64 6.99
N VAL A 77 -8.19 4.95 6.97
CA VAL A 77 -7.06 5.62 7.60
C VAL A 77 -7.61 6.50 8.71
N GLU A 78 -7.12 6.29 9.93
CA GLU A 78 -7.42 7.16 11.07
C GLU A 78 -6.19 8.03 11.34
N GLU A 79 -6.37 9.35 11.38
CA GLU A 79 -5.31 10.29 11.72
C GLU A 79 -4.96 10.19 13.22
N LEU A 80 -3.67 10.27 13.53
CA LEU A 80 -3.15 10.27 14.88
C LEU A 80 -2.82 11.70 15.31
N THR A 81 -3.19 12.05 16.53
CA THR A 81 -2.88 13.37 17.12
C THR A 81 -1.40 13.53 17.47
N GLN A 82 -0.68 12.42 17.63
CA GLN A 82 0.74 12.37 17.97
C GLN A 82 1.44 11.29 17.12
N PRO A 83 2.73 11.46 16.79
CA PRO A 83 3.41 10.49 15.96
C PRO A 83 3.63 9.18 16.69
N ARG A 84 3.71 8.10 15.92
CA ARG A 84 4.21 6.80 16.36
C ARG A 84 5.47 6.45 15.62
N THR A 85 6.43 5.87 16.32
CA THR A 85 7.60 5.27 15.69
C THR A 85 7.27 3.84 15.31
N VAL A 86 7.32 3.53 14.02
CA VAL A 86 7.10 2.17 13.50
C VAL A 86 8.35 1.64 12.82
N CYS A 87 8.50 0.32 12.80
CA CYS A 87 9.56 -0.34 12.04
C CYS A 87 9.04 -0.71 10.64
N THR A 88 9.84 -0.39 9.63
CA THR A 88 9.56 -0.66 8.21
C THR A 88 10.20 -1.94 7.70
N ASN A 89 11.00 -2.63 8.53
CA ASN A 89 11.64 -3.90 8.18
C ASN A 89 10.57 -4.98 7.93
N LEU A 90 10.76 -5.78 6.88
CA LEU A 90 9.87 -6.90 6.51
C LEU A 90 9.66 -7.90 7.64
N GLN A 91 10.66 -8.10 8.52
CA GLN A 91 10.53 -8.99 9.68
C GLN A 91 9.66 -8.40 10.81
N CYS A 92 9.48 -7.08 10.84
CA CYS A 92 8.70 -6.36 11.85
C CYS A 92 7.33 -5.90 11.34
N CYS A 93 7.03 -6.20 10.08
CA CYS A 93 5.73 -5.97 9.51
C CYS A 93 4.98 -7.30 9.44
N GLU A 94 3.68 -7.28 9.66
CA GLU A 94 2.84 -8.42 9.33
C GLU A 94 2.70 -8.50 7.83
N VAL A 95 3.19 -9.60 7.29
CA VAL A 95 2.93 -9.97 5.91
C VAL A 95 1.63 -10.76 5.88
N PHE A 96 0.52 -10.11 5.55
CA PHE A 96 -0.70 -10.83 5.24
C PHE A 96 -0.48 -11.62 3.94
N GLN A 97 -0.68 -12.94 4.00
CA GLN A 97 -0.92 -13.72 2.79
C GLN A 97 -2.41 -13.66 2.47
N VAL A 98 -2.76 -12.95 1.41
CA VAL A 98 -4.11 -13.00 0.85
C VAL A 98 -4.00 -13.60 -0.54
N ASN A 99 -4.48 -14.84 -0.70
CA ASN A 99 -4.50 -15.56 -1.97
C ASN A 99 -3.14 -15.64 -2.69
N GLY A 100 -2.04 -15.79 -1.94
CA GLY A 100 -0.69 -15.93 -2.48
C GLY A 100 0.14 -14.64 -2.55
N ASN A 101 -0.44 -13.48 -2.24
CA ASN A 101 0.25 -12.18 -2.25
C ASN A 101 0.59 -11.68 -0.84
N LYS A 102 1.74 -11.02 -0.70
CA LYS A 102 2.31 -10.51 0.56
C LYS A 102 2.01 -9.02 0.75
N ILE A 103 1.12 -8.64 1.69
CA ILE A 103 0.86 -7.24 2.07
C ILE A 103 1.52 -6.91 3.40
N CYS A 104 2.22 -5.78 3.49
CA CYS A 104 3.11 -5.45 4.59
C CYS A 104 2.49 -4.42 5.56
N HIS A 105 1.73 -4.89 6.56
CA HIS A 105 1.13 -4.04 7.60
C HIS A 105 2.13 -3.76 8.73
N TYR A 106 2.24 -2.50 9.17
CA TYR A 106 3.20 -2.08 10.20
C TYR A 106 2.76 -2.50 11.61
N LYS A 107 2.62 -3.80 11.84
CA LYS A 107 2.21 -4.36 13.14
C LYS A 107 3.13 -3.88 14.27
N GLN A 108 4.43 -3.79 14.01
CA GLN A 108 5.37 -3.36 15.03
C GLN A 108 5.38 -1.83 15.18
N VAL A 109 4.55 -1.38 16.12
CA VAL A 109 4.69 -0.08 16.75
C VAL A 109 5.83 -0.17 17.77
N CYS A 110 6.90 0.59 17.55
CA CYS A 110 8.08 0.62 18.40
C CYS A 110 8.00 1.69 19.48
N HIS A 111 7.26 2.78 19.26
CA HIS A 111 7.01 3.82 20.25
C HIS A 111 5.67 4.50 19.97
N ASP A 112 4.80 4.61 20.98
CA ASP A 112 3.49 5.25 20.85
C ASP A 112 3.04 5.89 22.19
N PRO A 113 2.78 7.20 22.23
CA PRO A 113 3.19 8.20 21.24
C PRO A 113 4.69 8.50 21.33
N CYS A 114 5.30 8.98 20.25
CA CYS A 114 6.63 9.60 20.30
C CYS A 114 6.50 11.11 20.44
N TYR A 115 7.29 11.71 21.32
CA TYR A 115 7.28 13.16 21.57
C TYR A 115 8.37 13.94 20.84
N LEU A 116 9.10 13.31 19.91
CA LEU A 116 10.08 14.03 19.09
C LEU A 116 9.37 14.88 18.04
N GLU A 117 9.57 16.20 18.12
CA GLU A 117 8.94 17.17 17.21
C GLU A 117 9.72 17.41 15.92
N GLU A 118 11.04 17.20 15.95
CA GLU A 118 11.94 17.51 14.83
C GLU A 118 12.06 16.37 13.81
N VAL A 119 11.44 15.22 14.06
CA VAL A 119 11.47 14.09 13.13
C VAL A 119 10.54 14.40 11.95
N PRO A 120 11.06 14.48 10.72
CA PRO A 120 10.23 14.64 9.54
C PRO A 120 9.23 13.49 9.38
N LYS A 121 7.99 13.85 9.00
CA LYS A 121 6.90 12.88 8.83
C LYS A 121 7.24 11.86 7.76
N GLU A 122 7.02 10.58 8.08
CA GLU A 122 7.12 9.45 7.14
C GLU A 122 8.51 9.29 6.48
N ILE A 123 9.56 9.89 7.06
CA ILE A 123 10.94 9.69 6.60
C ILE A 123 11.54 8.49 7.32
N VAL A 124 11.82 7.44 6.55
CA VAL A 124 12.53 6.26 7.06
C VAL A 124 14.00 6.61 7.32
N GLY A 125 14.46 6.29 8.53
CA GLY A 125 15.86 6.43 8.91
C GLY A 125 16.31 7.88 9.13
N SER A 126 15.38 8.78 9.43
CA SER A 126 15.74 10.16 9.80
C SER A 126 16.70 10.17 10.99
N PRO A 127 17.82 10.92 10.94
CA PRO A 127 18.80 10.95 12.03
C PRO A 127 18.21 11.32 13.40
N GLU A 128 17.17 12.14 13.41
CA GLU A 128 16.46 12.57 14.62
C GLU A 128 15.83 11.39 15.38
N LEU A 129 15.51 10.29 14.69
CA LEU A 129 14.97 9.06 15.29
C LEU A 129 15.96 8.36 16.22
N VAL A 130 17.26 8.65 16.13
CA VAL A 130 18.26 8.14 17.09
C VAL A 130 17.93 8.60 18.52
N ARG A 131 17.23 9.74 18.67
CA ARG A 131 16.77 10.25 19.97
C ARG A 131 15.44 9.66 20.43
N CYS A 132 14.82 8.75 19.66
CA CYS A 132 13.56 8.15 20.06
C CYS A 132 13.81 7.21 21.24
N ASP A 133 12.95 7.22 22.26
CA ASP A 133 13.10 6.37 23.46
C ASP A 133 13.15 4.86 23.15
N ALA A 134 12.60 4.45 22.00
CA ALA A 134 12.73 3.08 21.50
C ALA A 134 14.17 2.73 21.09
N MET A 135 15.04 3.68 20.78
CA MET A 135 16.41 3.45 20.33
C MET A 135 17.38 3.39 21.52
N ASN A 136 18.25 2.39 21.52
CA ASN A 136 19.34 2.28 22.48
C ASN A 136 20.59 3.06 22.06
N SER A 137 21.60 3.03 22.92
CA SER A 137 22.91 3.68 22.68
C SER A 137 23.64 3.18 21.43
N GLN A 138 23.33 1.98 20.94
CA GLN A 138 23.88 1.42 19.70
C GLN A 138 23.02 1.76 18.48
N GLN A 139 22.04 2.66 18.61
CA GLN A 139 21.13 3.09 17.53
C GLN A 139 20.26 1.96 16.97
N HIS A 140 19.99 0.96 17.80
CA HIS A 140 19.07 -0.13 17.51
C HIS A 140 17.83 -0.03 18.39
N CYS A 141 16.69 -0.45 17.86
CA CYS A 141 15.42 -0.42 18.57
C CYS A 141 15.38 -1.52 19.64
N ASN A 142 15.03 -1.17 20.87
CA ASN A 142 14.87 -2.10 22.00
C ASN A 142 13.69 -3.06 21.82
N TYR A 143 12.71 -2.71 20.98
CA TYR A 143 11.50 -3.52 20.78
C TYR A 143 11.64 -4.51 19.62
N CYS A 144 12.27 -4.10 18.52
CA CYS A 144 12.34 -4.91 17.30
C CYS A 144 13.77 -5.29 16.87
N GLY A 145 14.78 -4.79 17.57
CA GLY A 145 16.20 -5.04 17.28
C GLY A 145 16.74 -4.39 16.00
N CYS A 146 15.90 -3.73 15.21
CA CYS A 146 16.33 -3.11 13.95
C CYS A 146 17.03 -1.77 14.18
N SER A 147 17.95 -1.41 13.29
CA SER A 147 18.57 -0.08 13.27
C SER A 147 17.52 1.03 13.12
N TYR A 148 17.78 2.22 13.69
CA TYR A 148 16.97 3.43 13.46
C TYR A 148 16.76 3.73 11.97
N LEU A 149 17.70 3.32 11.10
CA LEU A 149 17.60 3.43 9.63
C LEU A 149 16.41 2.68 9.02
N LYS A 150 15.73 1.83 9.79
CA LYS A 150 14.53 1.10 9.39
C LYS A 150 13.25 1.65 10.02
N HIS A 151 13.30 2.77 10.73
CA HIS A 151 12.14 3.32 11.45
C HIS A 151 11.65 4.63 10.84
N MET A 152 10.39 4.99 11.09
CA MET A 152 9.82 6.29 10.71
C MET A 152 8.74 6.74 11.68
N HIS A 153 8.45 8.04 11.69
CA HIS A 153 7.25 8.58 12.32
C HIS A 153 6.04 8.48 11.39
N ILE A 154 4.96 7.87 11.85
CA ILE A 154 3.64 7.91 11.20
C ILE A 154 2.66 8.75 12.02
N TYR A 155 1.78 9.46 11.32
CA TYR A 155 0.69 10.26 11.90
C TYR A 155 -0.68 9.72 11.52
N TYR A 156 -0.73 8.48 11.07
CA TYR A 156 -1.95 7.81 10.66
C TYR A 156 -1.84 6.32 10.95
N GLN A 157 -2.98 5.67 11.13
CA GLN A 157 -3.07 4.22 11.21
C GLN A 157 -4.04 3.71 10.16
N SER A 158 -3.59 2.76 9.34
CA SER A 158 -4.43 2.08 8.37
C SER A 158 -5.04 0.81 8.97
N PHE A 159 -6.35 0.67 8.83
CA PHE A 159 -7.09 -0.52 9.21
C PHE A 159 -7.78 -1.10 7.98
N THR A 160 -7.66 -2.41 7.80
CA THR A 160 -8.51 -3.13 6.86
C THR A 160 -9.84 -3.45 7.53
N TYR A 161 -10.95 -3.23 6.84
CA TYR A 161 -12.27 -3.69 7.27
C TYR A 161 -12.98 -4.40 6.12
N GLU A 162 -13.82 -5.37 6.46
CA GLU A 162 -14.68 -6.05 5.50
C GLU A 162 -15.97 -5.26 5.33
N ASP A 163 -16.36 -5.04 4.09
CA ASP A 163 -17.61 -4.43 3.65
C ASP A 163 -18.34 -5.40 2.71
N ASN A 164 -19.64 -5.24 2.49
CA ASN A 164 -20.40 -6.12 1.60
C ASN A 164 -21.10 -5.32 0.49
N ILE A 165 -20.90 -5.71 -0.78
CA ILE A 165 -21.54 -5.07 -1.93
C ILE A 165 -23.06 -5.28 -1.93
N VAL A 166 -23.56 -6.34 -1.29
CA VAL A 166 -24.99 -6.56 -1.10
C VAL A 166 -25.27 -6.58 0.38
N ASP A 167 -26.14 -5.68 0.81
CA ASP A 167 -26.62 -5.58 2.20
C ASP A 167 -27.46 -6.82 2.56
N ASP A 168 -27.32 -7.32 3.79
CA ASP A 168 -28.10 -8.44 4.35
C ASP A 168 -29.61 -8.25 4.17
N ASN A 169 -30.06 -6.99 4.10
CA ASN A 169 -31.45 -6.62 3.86
C ASN A 169 -32.00 -7.06 2.49
N VAL A 170 -31.16 -7.28 1.49
CA VAL A 170 -31.57 -7.78 0.17
C VAL A 170 -31.80 -9.30 0.22
N ARG A 171 -31.02 -10.03 1.04
CA ARG A 171 -31.13 -11.49 1.20
C ARG A 171 -32.48 -11.89 1.80
N SER A 172 -33.00 -11.10 2.75
CA SER A 172 -34.28 -11.36 3.43
C SER A 172 -35.51 -11.15 2.52
N GLN A 173 -35.37 -10.44 1.39
CA GLN A 173 -36.47 -10.13 0.47
C GLN A 173 -36.58 -11.12 -0.70
N ILE A 174 -35.65 -12.08 -0.81
CA ILE A 174 -35.64 -13.08 -1.89
C ILE A 174 -36.50 -14.28 -1.51
N THR A 175 -37.77 -14.21 -1.90
CA THR A 175 -38.77 -15.26 -1.63
C THR A 175 -39.00 -16.22 -2.80
N THR A 176 -38.55 -15.88 -4.01
CA THR A 176 -38.78 -16.67 -5.24
C THR A 176 -37.51 -16.91 -6.05
N LYS A 177 -37.53 -17.95 -6.91
CA LYS A 177 -36.43 -18.28 -7.83
C LYS A 177 -36.12 -17.14 -8.79
N GLU A 178 -37.15 -16.50 -9.35
CA GLU A 178 -37.03 -15.34 -10.24
C GLU A 178 -36.43 -14.11 -9.55
N ASN A 179 -36.68 -13.92 -8.25
CA ASN A 179 -36.07 -12.83 -7.48
C ASN A 179 -34.61 -13.13 -7.18
N ALA A 180 -34.27 -14.38 -6.85
CA ALA A 180 -32.88 -14.81 -6.62
C ALA A 180 -32.03 -14.65 -7.89
N LYS A 181 -32.59 -15.05 -9.04
CA LYS A 181 -31.92 -14.92 -10.34
C LYS A 181 -31.69 -13.46 -10.74
N ARG A 182 -32.70 -12.60 -10.58
CA ARG A 182 -32.55 -11.16 -10.83
C ARG A 182 -31.55 -10.50 -9.89
N ALA A 183 -31.54 -10.88 -8.61
CA ALA A 183 -30.57 -10.38 -7.64
C ALA A 183 -29.14 -10.79 -8.03
N ALA A 184 -28.94 -12.04 -8.44
CA ALA A 184 -27.65 -12.52 -8.92
C ALA A 184 -27.18 -11.81 -10.20
N GLU A 185 -28.09 -11.59 -11.17
CA GLU A 185 -27.78 -10.84 -12.39
C GLU A 185 -27.42 -9.37 -12.10
N ASN A 186 -28.13 -8.72 -11.17
CA ASN A 186 -27.80 -7.38 -10.70
C ASN A 186 -26.42 -7.34 -10.04
N LEU A 187 -26.14 -8.29 -9.16
CA LEU A 187 -24.87 -8.39 -8.46
C LEU A 187 -23.71 -8.63 -9.42
N ILE A 188 -23.87 -9.51 -10.43
CA ILE A 188 -22.86 -9.72 -11.46
C ILE A 188 -22.57 -8.43 -12.23
N ARG A 189 -23.59 -7.62 -12.52
CA ARG A 189 -23.40 -6.30 -13.17
C ARG A 189 -22.61 -5.34 -12.28
N GLU A 190 -22.95 -5.26 -11.00
CA GLU A 190 -22.26 -4.41 -10.04
C GLU A 190 -20.80 -4.85 -9.82
N ILE A 191 -20.57 -6.16 -9.67
CA ILE A 191 -19.24 -6.75 -9.64
C ILE A 191 -18.42 -6.33 -10.87
N LYS A 192 -18.97 -6.46 -12.08
CA LYS A 192 -18.28 -6.08 -13.32
C LYS A 192 -17.95 -4.59 -13.38
N GLN A 193 -18.88 -3.74 -12.98
CA GLN A 193 -18.63 -2.30 -12.94
C GLN A 193 -17.51 -1.96 -11.95
N ARG A 194 -17.58 -2.48 -10.72
CA ARG A 194 -16.59 -2.22 -9.68
C ARG A 194 -15.21 -2.75 -10.05
N ARG A 195 -15.13 -3.92 -10.69
CA ARG A 195 -13.88 -4.46 -11.25
C ARG A 195 -13.28 -3.51 -12.28
N ALA A 196 -14.08 -2.97 -13.20
CA ALA A 196 -13.59 -2.02 -14.20
C ALA A 196 -13.07 -0.71 -13.57
N GLU A 197 -13.71 -0.23 -12.50
CA GLU A 197 -13.22 0.91 -11.72
C GLU A 197 -11.86 0.60 -11.08
N TYR A 198 -11.73 -0.55 -10.43
CA TYR A 198 -10.48 -1.00 -9.83
C TYR A 198 -9.34 -1.21 -10.84
N GLU A 199 -9.62 -1.82 -12.00
CA GLU A 199 -8.64 -1.96 -13.07
C GLU A 199 -8.15 -0.60 -13.60
N LYS A 200 -9.05 0.38 -13.67
CA LYS A 200 -8.69 1.76 -14.06
C LYS A 200 -7.78 2.41 -13.02
N GLU A 201 -8.09 2.27 -11.74
CA GLU A 201 -7.24 2.77 -10.64
C GLU A 201 -5.86 2.10 -10.63
N GLN A 202 -5.82 0.77 -10.78
CA GLN A 202 -4.58 0.00 -10.84
C GLN A 202 -3.70 0.48 -12.00
N ASN A 203 -4.29 0.71 -13.18
CA ASN A 203 -3.57 1.23 -14.34
C ASN A 203 -2.98 2.63 -14.10
N ILE A 204 -3.69 3.50 -13.37
CA ILE A 204 -3.18 4.82 -13.00
C ILE A 204 -1.96 4.67 -12.08
N ILE A 205 -2.03 3.79 -11.07
CA ILE A 205 -0.93 3.53 -10.16
C ILE A 205 0.29 3.01 -10.92
N ILE A 206 0.13 1.95 -11.73
CA ILE A 206 1.21 1.36 -12.52
C ILE A 206 1.87 2.41 -13.43
N LYS A 207 1.08 3.22 -14.13
CA LYS A 207 1.58 4.25 -15.03
C LYS A 207 2.39 5.32 -14.29
N ASN A 208 1.94 5.76 -13.12
CA ASN A 208 2.68 6.75 -12.33
C ASN A 208 3.95 6.14 -11.72
N THR A 209 3.88 4.90 -11.24
CA THR A 209 5.04 4.17 -10.71
C THR A 209 6.11 3.96 -11.79
N ALA A 210 5.72 3.67 -13.04
CA ALA A 210 6.64 3.58 -14.17
C ALA A 210 7.33 4.92 -14.48
N LYS A 211 6.59 6.04 -14.42
CA LYS A 211 7.18 7.39 -14.57
C LYS A 211 8.18 7.70 -13.48
N PHE A 212 7.88 7.32 -12.23
CA PHE A 212 8.79 7.48 -11.11
C PHE A 212 10.05 6.65 -11.28
N ALA A 213 9.92 5.38 -11.69
CA ALA A 213 11.05 4.52 -12.00
C ALA A 213 11.95 5.11 -13.10
N HIS A 214 11.35 5.62 -14.18
CA HIS A 214 12.07 6.28 -15.27
C HIS A 214 12.80 7.56 -14.82
N PHE A 215 12.14 8.39 -13.99
CA PHE A 215 12.76 9.57 -13.42
C PHE A 215 13.98 9.21 -12.56
N LEU A 216 13.84 8.20 -11.69
CA LEU A 216 14.93 7.73 -10.83
C LEU A 216 16.10 7.18 -11.66
N GLN A 217 15.84 6.36 -12.67
CA GLN A 217 16.87 5.77 -13.53
C GLN A 217 17.72 6.84 -14.23
N ASN A 218 17.08 7.92 -14.71
CA ASN A 218 17.78 8.95 -15.49
C ASN A 218 18.47 10.02 -14.64
N ASN A 219 18.08 10.18 -13.37
CA ASN A 219 18.51 11.31 -12.55
C ASN A 219 19.22 10.91 -11.25
N ALA A 220 19.22 9.64 -10.84
CA ALA A 220 19.90 9.21 -9.62
C ALA A 220 21.41 9.00 -9.85
N ILE A 221 22.23 9.58 -8.96
CA ILE A 221 23.71 9.58 -9.03
C ILE A 221 24.33 8.24 -8.56
N THR A 222 23.54 7.29 -8.02
CA THR A 222 23.99 5.95 -7.60
C THR A 222 22.86 4.90 -7.66
N ALA A 223 23.24 3.62 -7.64
CA ALA A 223 22.41 2.46 -7.96
C ALA A 223 21.02 2.44 -7.30
N TYR A 224 20.05 2.08 -8.13
CA TYR A 224 18.64 1.78 -7.84
C TYR A 224 18.49 1.02 -6.51
N ASN A 225 17.71 1.55 -5.57
CA ASN A 225 17.46 0.92 -4.27
C ASN A 225 16.35 -0.14 -4.38
N ASP A 226 16.61 -1.32 -3.81
CA ASP A 226 15.87 -2.60 -3.84
C ASP A 226 14.33 -2.52 -3.69
N ALA A 227 13.79 -1.53 -2.98
CA ALA A 227 12.36 -1.49 -2.67
C ALA A 227 11.47 -1.34 -3.92
N TYR A 228 11.94 -0.61 -4.94
CA TYR A 228 11.27 -0.49 -6.23
C TYR A 228 11.49 -1.70 -7.12
N GLN A 229 12.68 -2.30 -7.03
CA GLN A 229 13.00 -3.52 -7.74
C GLN A 229 12.07 -4.65 -7.31
N SER A 230 11.81 -4.85 -6.02
CA SER A 230 10.86 -5.87 -5.56
C SER A 230 9.43 -5.67 -6.10
N TYR A 231 8.98 -4.42 -6.26
CA TYR A 231 7.66 -4.13 -6.84
C TYR A 231 7.66 -4.27 -8.37
N LEU A 232 8.74 -3.88 -9.05
CA LEU A 232 8.89 -4.08 -10.50
C LEU A 232 9.08 -5.56 -10.86
N GLU A 233 9.83 -6.32 -10.09
CA GLU A 233 9.97 -7.78 -10.21
C GLU A 233 8.61 -8.46 -10.04
N TYR A 234 7.82 -8.05 -9.03
CA TYR A 234 6.44 -8.53 -8.87
C TYR A 234 5.54 -8.21 -10.08
N LEU A 235 5.76 -7.08 -10.76
CA LEU A 235 5.03 -6.72 -11.98
C LEU A 235 5.55 -7.43 -13.25
N ILE A 236 6.82 -7.85 -13.27
CA ILE A 236 7.49 -8.49 -14.41
C ILE A 236 7.32 -10.03 -14.37
N ASP A 237 7.26 -10.66 -13.20
CA ASP A 237 7.03 -12.11 -13.03
C ASP A 237 5.57 -12.54 -13.27
N ARG A 238 4.83 -11.78 -14.09
CA ARG A 238 3.42 -12.03 -14.43
C ARG A 238 3.23 -12.29 -15.92
#